data_AF-A0A1B6F6D4-F1
#
_entry.id   AF-A0A1B6F6D4-F1
#
_cell.length_a   1.000
_cell.length_b   1.000
_cell.length_c   1.000
_cell.angle_alpha   90.00
_cell.angle_beta   90.00
_cell.angle_gamma   90.00
#
_symmetry.space_group_name_H-M   'P 1'
#
loop_
_entity.id
_entity.type
_entity.pdbx_description
1 polymer ?
#
loop_
_entity_poly.entity_id
_entity_poly.type
_entity_poly.pdbx_seq_one_letter_code
_entity_poly.pdbx_strand_id
1 'polypeptide(L)'
;DLRQLFRDSVELQRLTLQQATHVHDYEKDAAQAVDWLNELFQVMLKTHSHVGCNVCEIQLQKDELQAFQETAKGTYEYGCQLVNVALSLRQSCKLPLDGNTALSHELWRAWKRLYTVGQEQMTRLRVSAVFHRSVQQHCKQLGELRTGVAAVTAEEESGQSRSRLRKF
;
A
#
# COMPACT_ATOMS: atom_id res chain seq x y z
N ASP A 1 53.43 9.31 -31.80
CA ASP A 1 52.12 9.06 -31.19
C ASP A 1 51.97 7.93 -30.18
N LEU A 2 52.98 7.10 -29.88
CA LEU A 2 52.79 6.00 -28.91
C LEU A 2 52.56 6.46 -27.45
N ARG A 3 53.17 7.59 -27.05
CA ARG A 3 53.02 8.17 -25.71
C ARG A 3 51.64 8.77 -25.46
N GLN A 4 50.97 9.26 -26.51
CA GLN A 4 49.62 9.81 -26.41
C GLN A 4 48.61 8.69 -26.23
N LEU A 5 48.70 7.64 -27.06
CA LEU A 5 47.88 6.43 -26.93
C LEU A 5 48.02 5.76 -25.55
N PHE A 6 49.22 5.72 -24.99
CA PHE A 6 49.44 5.18 -23.64
C PHE A 6 48.79 6.05 -22.56
N ARG A 7 48.89 7.38 -22.68
CA ARG A 7 48.24 8.34 -21.76
C ARG A 7 46.72 8.20 -21.81
N ASP A 8 46.16 8.13 -23.01
CA ASP A 8 44.71 7.99 -23.22
C ASP A 8 44.20 6.65 -22.67
N SER A 9 44.97 5.56 -22.81
CA SER A 9 44.65 4.26 -22.22
C SER A 9 44.64 4.29 -20.70
N VAL A 10 45.62 4.95 -20.07
CA VAL A 10 45.69 5.07 -18.61
C VAL A 10 44.56 5.95 -18.08
N GLU A 11 44.24 7.04 -18.78
CA GLU A 11 43.14 7.92 -18.42
C GLU A 11 41.78 7.21 -18.53
N LEU A 12 41.58 6.43 -19.60
CA LEU A 12 40.39 5.58 -19.77
C LEU A 12 40.27 4.56 -18.63
N GLN A 13 41.35 3.85 -18.29
CA GLN A 13 41.35 2.90 -17.17
C GLN A 13 41.01 3.56 -15.83
N ARG A 14 41.54 4.76 -15.58
CA ARG A 14 41.23 5.53 -14.37
C ARG A 14 39.75 5.91 -14.31
N LEU A 15 39.20 6.41 -15.42
CA LEU A 15 37.78 6.77 -15.52
C LEU A 15 36.88 5.55 -15.32
N THR A 16 37.21 4.40 -15.92
CA THR A 16 36.46 3.16 -15.72
C THR A 16 36.48 2.69 -14.27
N LEU A 17 37.61 2.79 -13.57
CA LEU A 17 37.70 2.45 -12.14
C LEU A 17 36.85 3.38 -11.26
N GLN A 18 36.85 4.68 -11.55
CA GLN A 18 35.99 5.64 -10.85
C GLN A 18 34.50 5.33 -11.08
N GLN A 19 34.11 5.04 -12.33
CA GLN A 19 32.73 4.68 -12.66
C GLN A 19 32.31 3.34 -12.05
N ALA A 20 33.21 2.37 -11.94
CA ALA A 20 32.95 1.10 -11.27
C ALA A 20 32.67 1.29 -9.76
N THR A 21 33.31 2.28 -9.12
CA THR A 21 33.02 2.64 -7.73
C THR A 21 31.60 3.18 -7.59
N HIS A 22 31.19 4.10 -8.47
CA HIS A 22 29.81 4.61 -8.46
C HIS A 22 28.77 3.52 -8.73
N VAL A 23 29.04 2.59 -9.65
CA VAL A 23 28.17 1.43 -9.89
C VAL A 23 27.96 0.64 -8.59
N HIS A 24 29.04 0.38 -7.85
CA HIS A 24 28.97 -0.32 -6.58
C HIS A 24 28.11 0.44 -5.55
N ASP A 25 28.31 1.75 -5.42
CA ASP A 25 27.54 2.58 -4.48
C ASP A 25 26.04 2.59 -4.83
N TYR A 26 25.68 2.77 -6.11
CA TYR A 26 24.28 2.73 -6.55
C TYR A 26 23.65 1.34 -6.34
N GLU A 27 24.38 0.26 -6.61
CA GLU A 27 23.88 -1.10 -6.40
C GLU A 27 23.71 -1.40 -4.89
N LYS A 28 24.59 -0.87 -4.04
CA LYS A 28 24.46 -0.98 -2.59
C LYS A 28 23.25 -0.22 -2.07
N ASP A 29 23.03 1.01 -2.51
CA ASP A 29 21.86 1.80 -2.12
C ASP A 29 20.55 1.17 -2.63
N ALA A 30 20.58 0.58 -3.83
CA ALA A 30 19.43 -0.16 -4.36
C ALA A 30 19.15 -1.43 -3.54
N ALA A 31 20.18 -2.15 -3.09
CA ALA A 31 20.02 -3.28 -2.17
C ALA A 31 19.40 -2.84 -0.84
N GLN A 32 19.80 -1.68 -0.32
CA GLN A 32 19.17 -1.11 0.88
C GLN A 32 17.67 -0.82 0.68
N ALA A 33 17.27 -0.37 -0.52
CA ALA A 33 15.85 -0.20 -0.86
C ALA A 33 15.09 -1.53 -0.87
N VAL A 34 15.73 -2.64 -1.28
CA VAL A 34 15.15 -3.99 -1.18
C VAL A 34 14.90 -4.37 0.28
N ASP A 35 15.87 -4.11 1.16
CA ASP A 35 15.76 -4.39 2.59
C ASP A 35 14.63 -3.59 3.23
N TRP A 36 14.54 -2.29 2.94
CA TRP A 36 13.43 -1.46 3.41
C TRP A 36 12.07 -1.96 2.93
N LEU A 37 11.95 -2.42 1.68
CA LEU A 37 10.70 -3.04 1.20
C LEU A 37 10.37 -4.33 1.95
N ASN A 38 11.37 -5.14 2.29
CA ASN A 38 11.16 -6.35 3.09
C ASN A 38 10.74 -6.02 4.53
N GLU A 39 11.33 -4.99 5.14
CA GLU A 39 10.93 -4.48 6.47
C GLU A 39 9.48 -3.97 6.44
N LEU A 40 9.13 -3.14 5.45
CA LEU A 40 7.76 -2.67 5.24
C LEU A 40 6.80 -3.85 5.05
N PHE A 41 7.21 -4.89 4.32
CA PHE A 41 6.39 -6.09 4.18
C PHE A 41 6.13 -6.77 5.54
N GLN A 42 7.12 -6.86 6.42
CA GLN A 42 6.93 -7.40 7.78
C GLN A 42 6.00 -6.52 8.62
N VAL A 43 6.12 -5.19 8.52
CA VAL A 43 5.19 -4.27 9.18
C VAL A 43 3.78 -4.49 8.67
N MET A 44 3.57 -4.57 7.35
CA MET A 44 2.26 -4.82 6.74
C MET A 44 1.59 -6.09 7.29
N LEU A 45 2.34 -7.18 7.41
CA LEU A 45 1.80 -8.45 7.96
C LEU A 45 1.40 -8.33 9.43
N LYS A 46 2.09 -7.49 10.21
CA LYS A 46 1.83 -7.31 11.64
C LYS A 46 0.68 -6.32 11.90
N THR A 47 0.66 -5.18 11.21
CA THR A 47 -0.23 -4.06 11.54
C THR A 47 -1.49 -4.02 10.68
N HIS A 48 -1.45 -4.55 9.45
CA HIS A 48 -2.55 -4.46 8.48
C HIS A 48 -3.18 -5.83 8.15
N SER A 49 -3.46 -6.63 9.18
CA SER A 49 -4.03 -7.99 9.06
C SER A 49 -5.48 -8.12 9.56
N HIS A 50 -6.05 -7.08 10.17
CA HIS A 50 -7.38 -7.09 10.77
C HIS A 50 -8.31 -6.05 10.13
N VAL A 51 -9.59 -6.10 10.49
CA VAL A 51 -10.62 -5.17 10.03
C VAL A 51 -11.29 -4.57 11.28
N GLY A 52 -11.54 -3.27 11.27
CA GLY A 52 -12.24 -2.55 12.34
C GLY A 52 -13.68 -3.00 12.57
N CYS A 53 -14.25 -2.59 13.71
CA CYS A 53 -15.57 -3.01 14.18
C CYS A 53 -16.70 -2.06 13.76
N ASN A 54 -16.38 -0.95 13.08
CA ASN A 54 -17.36 -0.02 12.54
C ASN A 54 -16.82 0.74 11.31
N VAL A 55 -17.71 1.46 10.63
CA VAL A 55 -17.38 2.19 9.39
C VAL A 55 -16.28 3.24 9.58
N CYS A 56 -16.21 3.88 10.75
CA CYS A 56 -15.22 4.91 11.04
C CYS A 56 -13.81 4.30 11.17
N GLU A 57 -13.68 3.25 11.99
CA GLU A 57 -12.42 2.50 12.16
C GLU A 57 -11.92 1.92 10.84
N ILE A 58 -12.82 1.32 10.05
CA ILE A 58 -12.46 0.76 8.74
C ILE A 58 -11.99 1.87 7.78
N GLN A 59 -12.61 3.05 7.84
CA GLN A 59 -12.18 4.18 7.02
C GLN A 59 -10.78 4.67 7.42
N LEU A 60 -10.51 4.81 8.73
CA LEU A 60 -9.17 5.15 9.22
C LEU A 60 -8.12 4.13 8.75
N GLN A 61 -8.40 2.84 8.90
CA GLN A 61 -7.50 1.77 8.45
C GLN A 61 -7.22 1.79 6.95
N LYS A 62 -8.19 2.21 6.12
CA LYS A 62 -7.98 2.37 4.68
C LYS A 62 -7.04 3.54 4.40
N ASP A 63 -7.21 4.66 5.09
CA ASP A 63 -6.39 5.85 4.91
C ASP A 63 -4.94 5.59 5.36
N GLU A 64 -4.77 4.92 6.50
CA GLU A 64 -3.46 4.45 6.98
C GLU A 64 -2.80 3.48 6.00
N LEU A 65 -3.54 2.47 5.50
CA LEU A 65 -3.02 1.52 4.52
C LEU A 65 -2.61 2.21 3.21
N GLN A 66 -3.37 3.22 2.76
CA GLN A 66 -3.04 3.96 1.55
C GLN A 66 -1.74 4.75 1.73
N ALA A 67 -1.60 5.52 2.82
CA ALA A 67 -0.37 6.25 3.11
C ALA A 67 0.85 5.32 3.24
N PHE A 68 0.65 4.14 3.84
CA PHE A 68 1.68 3.10 3.93
C PHE A 68 2.10 2.59 2.54
N GLN A 69 1.14 2.31 1.66
CA GLN A 69 1.41 1.86 0.29
C GLN A 69 2.10 2.93 -0.55
N GLU A 70 1.79 4.21 -0.35
CA GLU A 70 2.48 5.33 -0.99
C GLU A 70 3.96 5.40 -0.56
N THR A 71 4.24 5.20 0.73
CA THR A 71 5.63 5.13 1.24
C THR A 71 6.40 3.96 0.63
N ALA A 72 5.78 2.77 0.58
CA ALA A 72 6.39 1.60 -0.05
C ALA A 72 6.62 1.81 -1.56
N LYS A 73 5.69 2.47 -2.25
CA LYS A 73 5.82 2.81 -3.67
C LYS A 73 7.00 3.74 -3.91
N GLY A 74 7.15 4.80 -3.10
CA GLY A 74 8.29 5.72 -3.20
C GLY A 74 9.62 5.01 -2.98
N THR A 75 9.68 4.08 -2.03
CA THR A 75 10.87 3.25 -1.78
C THR A 75 11.23 2.38 -2.99
N TYR A 76 10.23 1.75 -3.60
CA TYR A 76 10.43 0.96 -4.82
C TYR A 76 10.89 1.82 -6.01
N GLU A 77 10.28 2.99 -6.21
CA GLU A 77 10.66 3.92 -7.29
C GLU A 77 12.08 4.45 -7.12
N TYR A 78 12.48 4.76 -5.88
CA TYR A 78 13.86 5.12 -5.55
C TYR A 78 14.85 4.01 -5.92
N GLY A 79 14.58 2.76 -5.49
CA GLY A 79 15.40 1.61 -5.88
C GLY A 79 15.49 1.41 -7.40
N CYS A 80 14.38 1.61 -8.12
CA CYS A 80 14.37 1.52 -9.58
C CYS A 80 15.27 2.56 -10.25
N GLN A 81 15.26 3.80 -9.75
CA GLN A 81 16.13 4.85 -10.25
C GLN A 81 17.60 4.48 -10.09
N LEU A 82 18.01 4.01 -8.91
CA LEU A 82 19.38 3.58 -8.63
C LEU A 82 19.82 2.42 -9.53
N VAL A 83 18.98 1.39 -9.68
CA VAL A 83 19.25 0.25 -10.58
C VAL A 83 19.43 0.71 -12.02
N ASN A 84 18.59 1.64 -12.50
CA ASN A 84 18.67 2.17 -13.86
C ASN A 84 19.93 3.03 -14.09
N VAL A 85 20.33 3.83 -13.10
CA VAL A 85 21.58 4.60 -13.15
C VAL A 85 22.79 3.65 -13.20
N ALA A 86 22.82 2.65 -12.32
CA ALA A 86 23.87 1.62 -12.32
C ALA A 86 23.93 0.84 -13.64
N LEU A 87 22.78 0.50 -14.23
CA LEU A 87 22.69 -0.17 -15.53
C LEU A 87 23.34 0.68 -16.64
N SER A 88 22.99 1.97 -16.70
CA SER A 88 23.51 2.89 -17.72
C SER A 88 25.03 3.08 -17.62
N LEU A 89 25.55 3.16 -16.40
CA LEU A 89 26.99 3.24 -16.14
C LEU A 89 27.72 1.95 -16.51
N ARG A 90 27.17 0.79 -16.14
CA ARG A 90 27.72 -0.52 -16.50
C ARG A 90 27.82 -0.71 -18.00
N GLN A 91 26.77 -0.35 -18.75
CA GLN A 91 26.76 -0.42 -20.22
C GLN A 91 27.85 0.48 -20.83
N SER A 92 27.99 1.71 -20.32
CA SER A 92 29.01 2.66 -20.78
C SER A 92 30.43 2.15 -20.52
N CYS A 93 30.63 1.43 -19.41
CA CYS A 93 31.91 0.82 -19.02
C CYS A 93 32.14 -0.58 -19.60
N LYS A 94 31.18 -1.14 -20.36
CA LYS A 94 31.19 -2.55 -20.83
C LYS A 94 31.39 -3.56 -19.70
N LEU A 95 30.83 -3.28 -18.54
CA LEU A 95 30.85 -4.18 -17.39
C LEU A 95 29.75 -5.26 -17.54
N PRO A 96 29.92 -6.44 -16.91
CA PRO A 96 28.86 -7.47 -16.88
C PRO A 96 27.56 -6.88 -16.33
N LEU A 97 26.40 -7.43 -16.69
CA LEU A 97 25.08 -6.89 -16.27
C LEU A 97 24.34 -7.77 -15.26
N ASP A 98 24.76 -9.01 -15.07
CA ASP A 98 24.01 -10.03 -14.32
C ASP A 98 23.65 -9.60 -12.89
N GLY A 99 24.58 -8.99 -12.16
CA GLY A 99 24.35 -8.49 -10.79
C GLY A 99 23.26 -7.42 -10.73
N ASN A 100 23.33 -6.43 -11.64
CA ASN A 100 22.32 -5.38 -11.74
C ASN A 100 20.93 -5.95 -12.11
N THR A 101 20.89 -6.91 -13.04
CA THR A 101 19.65 -7.59 -13.42
C THR A 101 19.06 -8.40 -12.26
N ALA A 102 19.88 -9.15 -11.52
CA ALA A 102 19.46 -9.89 -10.34
C ALA A 102 18.88 -8.95 -9.27
N LEU A 103 19.55 -7.82 -9.01
CA LEU A 103 19.10 -6.80 -8.07
C LEU A 103 17.76 -6.18 -8.48
N SER A 104 17.58 -5.88 -9.78
CA SER A 104 16.30 -5.41 -10.33
C SER A 104 15.16 -6.41 -10.07
N HIS A 105 15.43 -7.71 -10.28
CA HIS A 105 14.47 -8.77 -10.00
C HIS A 105 14.16 -8.92 -8.50
N GLU A 106 15.14 -8.75 -7.62
CA GLU A 106 14.93 -8.76 -6.16
C GLU A 106 14.03 -7.61 -5.73
N LEU A 107 14.32 -6.40 -6.21
CA LEU A 107 13.53 -5.21 -5.94
C LEU A 107 12.08 -5.39 -6.40
N TRP A 108 11.87 -5.86 -7.63
CA TRP A 108 10.53 -6.14 -8.15
C TRP A 108 9.80 -7.22 -7.34
N ARG A 109 10.49 -8.30 -6.93
CA ARG A 109 9.88 -9.36 -6.11
C ARG A 109 9.46 -8.84 -4.74
N ALA A 110 10.30 -8.05 -4.07
CA ALA A 110 9.98 -7.44 -2.78
C ALA A 110 8.76 -6.53 -2.89
N TRP A 111 8.75 -5.64 -3.89
CA TRP A 111 7.62 -4.77 -4.18
C TRP A 111 6.34 -5.54 -4.50
N LYS A 112 6.42 -6.57 -5.37
CA LYS A 112 5.26 -7.35 -5.80
C LYS A 112 4.57 -8.05 -4.62
N ARG A 113 5.35 -8.59 -3.67
CA ARG A 113 4.82 -9.22 -2.45
C ARG A 113 4.04 -8.23 -1.60
N LEU A 114 4.64 -7.08 -1.31
CA LEU A 114 4.01 -6.00 -0.54
C LEU A 114 2.75 -5.48 -1.23
N TYR A 115 2.84 -5.19 -2.53
CA TYR A 115 1.71 -4.69 -3.31
C TYR A 115 0.53 -5.67 -3.29
N THR A 116 0.79 -6.98 -3.49
CA THR A 116 -0.25 -8.01 -3.53
C THR A 116 -1.01 -8.09 -2.21
N VAL A 117 -0.28 -8.23 -1.10
CA VAL A 117 -0.91 -8.30 0.24
C VAL A 117 -1.66 -7.02 0.59
N GLY A 118 -1.11 -5.85 0.22
CA GLY A 118 -1.78 -4.58 0.43
C GLY A 118 -3.10 -4.46 -0.36
N GLN A 119 -3.15 -4.96 -1.60
CA GLN A 119 -4.39 -4.98 -2.39
C GLN A 119 -5.44 -5.93 -1.80
N GLU A 120 -5.01 -7.09 -1.31
CA GLU A 120 -5.90 -8.03 -0.61
C GLU A 120 -6.50 -7.39 0.65
N GLN A 121 -5.67 -6.72 1.46
CA GLN A 121 -6.13 -6.04 2.67
C GLN A 121 -7.09 -4.89 2.34
N MET A 122 -6.78 -4.08 1.34
CA MET A 122 -7.68 -3.01 0.88
C MET A 122 -9.03 -3.57 0.43
N THR A 123 -9.02 -4.71 -0.26
CA THR A 123 -10.26 -5.39 -0.67
C THR A 123 -11.05 -5.86 0.55
N ARG A 124 -10.41 -6.48 1.55
CA ARG A 124 -11.05 -6.87 2.81
C ARG A 124 -11.70 -5.68 3.51
N LEU A 125 -10.98 -4.58 3.67
CA LEU A 125 -11.51 -3.35 4.29
C LEU A 125 -12.72 -2.79 3.52
N ARG A 126 -12.67 -2.78 2.19
CA ARG A 126 -13.79 -2.32 1.35
C ARG A 126 -15.04 -3.17 1.53
N VAL A 127 -14.90 -4.50 1.50
CA VAL A 127 -16.02 -5.43 1.71
C VAL A 127 -16.62 -5.24 3.09
N SER A 128 -15.79 -5.15 4.12
CA SER A 128 -16.24 -4.93 5.49
C SER A 128 -16.95 -3.58 5.67
N ALA A 129 -16.47 -2.51 5.03
CA ALA A 129 -17.13 -1.21 5.06
C ALA A 129 -18.56 -1.28 4.49
N VAL A 130 -18.75 -2.02 3.39
CA VAL A 130 -20.08 -2.25 2.80
C VAL A 130 -20.95 -3.02 3.78
N PHE A 131 -20.45 -4.11 4.34
CA PHE A 131 -21.18 -4.92 5.32
C PHE A 131 -21.65 -4.08 6.51
N HIS A 132 -20.77 -3.30 7.14
CA HIS A 132 -21.13 -2.47 8.30
C HIS A 132 -22.16 -1.40 7.96
N ARG A 133 -22.07 -0.76 6.78
CA ARG A 133 -23.09 0.20 6.32
C ARG A 133 -24.45 -0.47 6.14
N SER A 134 -24.49 -1.66 5.53
CA SER A 134 -25.72 -2.43 5.35
C SER A 134 -26.35 -2.82 6.68
N VAL A 135 -25.56 -3.32 7.64
CA VAL A 135 -26.06 -3.65 8.99
C VAL A 135 -26.61 -2.41 9.69
N GLN A 136 -25.88 -1.29 9.67
CA GLN A 136 -26.34 -0.03 10.25
C GLN A 136 -27.66 0.45 9.63
N GLN A 137 -27.80 0.34 8.31
CA GLN A 137 -29.03 0.69 7.60
C GLN A 137 -30.20 -0.19 8.02
N HIS A 138 -30.03 -1.52 8.07
CA HIS A 138 -31.08 -2.44 8.51
C HIS A 138 -31.48 -2.21 9.97
N CYS A 139 -30.51 -2.00 10.88
CA CYS A 139 -30.81 -1.67 12.27
C CYS A 139 -31.60 -0.37 12.40
N LYS A 140 -31.28 0.65 11.59
CA LYS A 140 -32.03 1.91 11.54
C LYS A 140 -33.48 1.67 11.09
N GLN A 141 -33.68 0.96 9.98
CA GLN A 141 -35.02 0.63 9.45
C GLN A 141 -35.86 -0.16 10.45
N LEU A 142 -35.26 -1.17 11.12
CA LEU A 142 -35.94 -1.94 12.17
C LEU A 142 -36.32 -1.06 13.37
N GLY A 143 -35.46 -0.10 13.74
CA GLY A 143 -35.75 0.89 14.76
C GLY A 143 -36.96 1.76 14.41
N GLU A 144 -36.99 2.30 13.19
CA GLU A 144 -38.09 3.11 12.66
C GLU A 144 -39.40 2.33 12.60
N LEU A 145 -39.38 1.08 12.11
CA LEU A 145 -40.55 0.20 12.09
C LEU A 145 -41.09 -0.08 13.50
N ARG A 146 -40.21 -0.41 14.46
CA ARG A 146 -40.61 -0.62 15.86
C ARG A 146 -41.28 0.61 16.45
N THR A 147 -40.72 1.81 16.20
CA THR A 147 -41.33 3.06 16.68
C THR A 147 -42.67 3.34 16.00
N GLY A 148 -42.79 3.07 14.70
CA GLY A 148 -44.04 3.22 13.96
C GLY A 148 -45.14 2.30 14.47
N VAL A 149 -44.83 1.02 14.70
CA VAL A 149 -45.79 0.05 15.27
C VAL A 149 -46.26 0.50 16.65
N ALA A 150 -45.35 0.93 17.53
CA ALA A 150 -45.70 1.42 18.86
C ALA A 150 -46.61 2.66 18.83
N ALA A 151 -46.40 3.56 17.87
CA ALA A 151 -47.24 4.75 17.68
C ALA A 151 -48.67 4.36 17.25
N VAL A 152 -48.81 3.46 16.27
CA VAL A 152 -50.12 2.98 15.79
C VAL A 152 -50.90 2.30 16.92
N THR A 153 -50.25 1.44 17.71
CA THR A 153 -50.92 0.78 18.85
C THR A 153 -51.40 1.78 19.91
N ALA A 154 -50.63 2.83 20.18
CA ALA A 154 -51.02 3.87 21.14
C ALA A 154 -52.21 4.72 20.62
N GLU A 155 -52.24 5.02 19.32
CA GLU A 155 -53.36 5.72 18.69
C GLU A 155 -54.65 4.90 18.77
N GLU A 156 -54.59 3.59 18.49
CA GLU A 156 -55.74 2.67 18.59
C GLU A 156 -56.31 2.59 20.01
N GLU A 157 -55.47 2.47 21.03
CA GLU A 157 -55.88 2.45 22.44
C GLU A 157 -56.53 3.78 22.89
N SER A 158 -55.98 4.91 22.43
CA SER A 158 -56.53 6.24 22.72
C SER A 158 -57.89 6.47 22.04
N GLY A 159 -58.05 5.98 20.80
CA GLY A 159 -59.29 6.05 20.04
C GLY A 159 -60.39 5.20 20.68
N GLN A 160 -60.06 3.99 21.13
CA GLN A 160 -60.99 3.14 21.87
C GLN A 160 -61.43 3.78 23.20
N SER A 161 -60.51 4.36 23.96
CA SER A 161 -60.84 5.04 25.22
C SER A 161 -61.78 6.24 25.02
N ARG A 162 -61.53 7.07 24.00
CA ARG A 162 -62.42 8.18 23.64
C ARG A 162 -63.80 7.70 23.17
N SER A 163 -63.86 6.59 22.44
CA SER A 163 -65.14 6.00 21.99
C SER A 163 -65.96 5.45 23.16
N ARG A 164 -65.31 4.94 24.22
CA ARG A 164 -65.98 4.46 25.44
C ARG A 164 -66.51 5.61 26.28
N LEU A 165 -65.74 6.69 26.44
CA LEU A 165 -66.17 7.90 27.18
C LEU A 165 -67.37 8.61 26.54
N ARG A 166 -67.55 8.51 25.21
CA ARG A 166 -68.72 9.09 24.50
C ARG A 166 -70.00 8.26 24.61
N LYS A 167 -69.93 7.03 25.13
CA LYS A 167 -71.09 6.12 25.28
C LYS A 167 -71.75 6.21 26.66
N PHE A 168 -71.31 7.14 27.52
CA PHE A 168 -71.90 7.43 28.82
C PHE A 168 -72.38 8.88 28.87
#